data_AF-A0A534PWP0-F1
#
_entry.id   AF-A0A534PWP0-F1
#
_cell.length_a   1.000
_cell.length_b   1.000
_cell.length_c   1.000
_cell.angle_alpha   90.00
_cell.angle_beta   90.00
_cell.angle_gamma   90.00
#
_symmetry.space_group_name_H-M   'P 1'
#
loop_
_entity.id
_entity.type
_entity.pdbx_description
1 polymer ?
#
loop_
_entity_poly.entity_id
_entity_poly.type
_entity_poly.pdbx_seq_one_letter_code
_entity_poly.pdbx_strand_id
1 'polypeptide(L)'
;MRGADWLDRFGLLPLAMIEPDPMFSTVFVANLGSVGHDAGFHHLWERGTCSAFCVMGRVKSGAAGRRIMSVYWTWDERVEDGLYSFGYTNGVKLRLESPELLLASPAELRERADI
;
A
#
# COMPACT_ATOMS: atom_id res chain seq x y z
N MET A 1 -15.87 -23.52 3.52
CA MET A 1 -16.02 -22.52 2.43
C MET A 1 -15.32 -22.94 1.12
N ARG A 2 -15.27 -24.24 0.77
CA ARG A 2 -14.45 -24.71 -0.37
C ARG A 2 -14.91 -24.22 -1.77
N GLY A 3 -16.19 -23.87 -1.93
CA GLY A 3 -16.75 -23.46 -3.23
C GLY A 3 -16.41 -22.03 -3.63
N ALA A 4 -16.55 -21.07 -2.70
CA ALA A 4 -16.23 -19.66 -2.96
C ALA A 4 -14.74 -19.48 -3.24
N ASP A 5 -13.88 -20.10 -2.44
CA ASP A 5 -12.42 -20.04 -2.64
C ASP A 5 -11.99 -20.68 -3.97
N TRP A 6 -12.68 -21.74 -4.41
CA TRP A 6 -12.44 -22.35 -5.72
C TRP A 6 -12.88 -21.43 -6.86
N LEU A 7 -14.07 -20.82 -6.75
CA LEU A 7 -14.55 -19.86 -7.75
C LEU A 7 -13.62 -18.64 -7.85
N ASP A 8 -13.16 -18.11 -6.71
CA ASP A 8 -12.18 -17.03 -6.66
C ASP A 8 -10.89 -17.40 -7.39
N ARG A 9 -10.32 -18.57 -7.09
CA ARG A 9 -9.10 -19.08 -7.73
C ARG A 9 -9.18 -19.16 -9.26
N PHE A 10 -10.37 -19.35 -9.83
CA PHE A 10 -10.58 -19.41 -11.27
C PHE A 10 -11.20 -18.13 -11.85
N GLY A 11 -11.34 -17.06 -11.07
CA GLY A 11 -11.94 -15.79 -11.52
C GLY A 11 -13.44 -15.88 -11.81
N LEU A 12 -14.13 -16.84 -11.19
CA LEU A 12 -15.56 -17.13 -11.38
C LEU A 12 -16.41 -16.69 -10.18
N LEU A 13 -15.83 -16.00 -9.20
CA LEU A 13 -16.58 -15.54 -8.04
C LEU A 13 -17.59 -14.44 -8.48
N PRO A 14 -18.88 -14.53 -8.09
CA PRO A 14 -19.88 -13.55 -8.49
C PRO A 14 -19.51 -12.13 -8.06
N LEU A 15 -19.79 -11.14 -8.93
CA LEU A 15 -19.50 -9.72 -8.67
C LEU A 15 -20.09 -9.23 -7.34
N ALA A 16 -21.30 -9.64 -6.99
CA ALA A 16 -21.95 -9.27 -5.73
C ALA A 16 -21.18 -9.72 -4.47
N MET A 17 -20.27 -10.69 -4.59
CA MET A 17 -19.38 -11.13 -3.51
C MET A 17 -18.01 -10.42 -3.54
N ILE A 18 -17.61 -9.90 -4.69
CA ILE A 18 -16.34 -9.21 -4.94
C ILE A 18 -16.46 -7.72 -4.59
N GLU A 19 -17.50 -7.06 -5.10
CA GLU A 19 -17.69 -5.62 -5.02
C GLU A 19 -17.62 -5.04 -3.59
N PRO A 20 -18.23 -5.66 -2.56
CA PRO A 20 -18.12 -5.14 -1.19
C PRO A 20 -16.86 -5.60 -0.46
N ASP A 21 -16.08 -6.54 -1.02
CA ASP A 21 -14.95 -7.16 -0.36
C ASP A 21 -13.65 -6.39 -0.65
N PRO A 22 -13.05 -5.73 0.35
CA PRO A 22 -11.85 -4.92 0.15
C PRO A 22 -10.63 -5.72 -0.33
N MET A 23 -10.63 -7.04 -0.18
CA MET A 23 -9.52 -7.89 -0.62
C MET A 23 -9.46 -8.04 -2.15
N PHE A 24 -10.50 -7.63 -2.87
CA PHE A 24 -10.52 -7.56 -4.33
C PHE A 24 -10.10 -6.17 -4.84
N SER A 25 -8.93 -5.71 -4.40
CA SER A 25 -8.29 -4.46 -4.80
C SER A 25 -6.85 -4.73 -5.21
N THR A 26 -6.17 -3.79 -5.87
CA THR A 26 -4.74 -3.94 -6.19
C THR A 26 -3.85 -3.62 -5.00
N VAL A 27 -4.23 -2.57 -4.26
CA VAL A 27 -3.53 -2.09 -3.07
C VAL A 27 -4.58 -1.76 -2.01
N PHE A 28 -4.39 -2.27 -0.79
CA PHE A 28 -5.22 -1.90 0.35
C PHE A 28 -4.47 -0.95 1.29
N VAL A 29 -5.12 0.13 1.75
CA VAL A 29 -4.53 1.11 2.66
C VAL A 29 -5.35 1.23 3.94
N ALA A 30 -4.79 0.77 5.06
CA ALA A 30 -5.37 0.91 6.39
C ALA A 30 -4.83 2.17 7.09
N ASN A 31 -5.72 3.11 7.45
CA ASN A 31 -5.35 4.30 8.23
C ASN A 31 -5.63 4.11 9.73
N LEU A 32 -4.74 3.39 10.42
CA LEU A 32 -4.82 3.22 11.87
C LEU A 32 -4.56 4.53 12.62
N GLY A 33 -3.87 5.48 12.00
CA GLY A 33 -3.66 6.81 12.56
C GLY A 33 -4.95 7.58 12.83
N SER A 34 -5.98 7.38 12.01
CA SER A 34 -7.31 8.01 12.20
C SER A 34 -8.02 7.59 13.49
N VAL A 35 -7.66 6.42 14.04
CA VAL A 35 -8.19 5.88 15.29
C VAL A 35 -7.14 5.89 16.41
N GLY A 36 -6.05 6.64 16.24
CA GLY A 36 -5.04 6.88 17.28
C GLY A 36 -4.02 5.74 17.47
N HIS A 37 -3.96 4.77 16.56
CA HIS A 37 -3.03 3.65 16.64
C HIS A 37 -1.75 3.87 15.80
N ASP A 38 -0.65 3.27 16.25
CA ASP A 38 0.58 3.18 15.46
C ASP A 38 0.40 2.14 14.33
N ALA A 39 1.21 2.24 13.28
CA ALA A 39 1.17 1.26 12.20
C ALA A 39 1.77 -0.09 12.64
N GLY A 40 1.34 -1.16 11.98
CA GLY A 40 1.89 -2.50 12.14
C GLY A 40 1.97 -3.22 10.80
N PHE A 41 2.68 -4.34 10.78
CA PHE A 41 2.67 -5.26 9.64
C PHE A 41 1.32 -5.99 9.58
N HIS A 42 0.80 -6.19 8.37
CA HIS A 42 -0.41 -6.98 8.14
C HIS A 42 -0.07 -8.10 7.16
N HIS A 43 -0.52 -9.33 7.43
CA HIS A 43 -0.34 -10.43 6.48
C HIS A 43 -1.19 -10.21 5.22
N LEU A 44 -0.83 -10.90 4.14
CA LEU A 44 -1.68 -11.01 2.97
C LEU A 44 -2.63 -12.19 3.11
N TRP A 45 -3.73 -12.14 2.35
CA TRP A 45 -4.69 -13.23 2.26
C TRP A 45 -4.54 -13.94 0.92
N GLU A 46 -4.86 -15.23 0.93
CA GLU A 46 -4.94 -16.05 -0.30
C GLU A 46 -6.23 -15.84 -1.10
N ARG A 47 -7.12 -14.96 -0.60
CA ARG A 47 -8.40 -14.61 -1.22
C ARG A 47 -8.30 -13.22 -1.84
N GLY A 48 -8.92 -13.06 -3.00
CA GLY A 48 -8.98 -11.79 -3.71
C GLY A 48 -7.69 -11.48 -4.46
N THR A 49 -7.47 -10.19 -4.74
CA THR A 49 -6.43 -9.71 -5.66
C THR A 49 -5.47 -8.71 -5.03
N CYS A 50 -5.57 -8.48 -3.72
CA CYS A 50 -4.74 -7.54 -2.97
C CYS A 50 -3.31 -8.06 -2.78
N SER A 51 -2.41 -7.66 -3.67
CA SER A 51 -0.99 -8.02 -3.64
C SER A 51 -0.10 -7.06 -2.83
N ALA A 52 -0.66 -5.94 -2.36
CA ALA A 52 0.06 -4.95 -1.57
C ALA A 52 -0.81 -4.38 -0.46
N PHE A 53 -0.35 -4.49 0.77
CA PHE A 53 -1.05 -3.98 1.95
C PHE A 53 -0.23 -2.90 2.64
N CYS A 54 -0.82 -1.73 2.80
CA CYS A 54 -0.22 -0.56 3.44
C CYS A 54 -0.94 -0.23 4.74
N VAL A 55 -0.17 0.03 5.79
CA VAL A 55 -0.70 0.49 7.08
C VAL A 55 -0.07 1.82 7.45
N MET A 56 -0.89 2.86 7.54
CA MET A 56 -0.51 4.19 8.01
C MET A 56 -0.82 4.35 9.49
N GLY A 57 0.17 4.74 10.26
CA GLY A 57 0.05 4.96 11.70
C GLY A 57 -0.37 6.39 12.04
N ARG A 58 -0.50 6.68 13.33
CA ARG A 58 -0.70 8.06 13.80
C ARG A 58 0.50 8.95 13.47
N VAL A 59 0.21 10.22 13.21
CA VAL A 59 1.21 11.27 13.11
C VAL A 59 1.66 11.66 14.52
N LYS A 60 2.97 11.75 14.73
CA LYS A 60 3.59 12.11 16.02
C LYS A 60 4.68 13.16 15.84
N SER A 61 5.04 13.84 16.92
CA SER A 61 6.17 14.78 16.91
C SER A 61 7.47 14.00 16.99
N GLY A 62 8.33 14.21 16.00
CA GLY A 62 9.71 13.73 15.95
C GLY A 62 10.71 14.77 16.43
N ALA A 63 12.00 14.51 16.16
CA ALA A 63 13.08 15.42 16.50
C ALA A 63 12.90 16.79 15.82
N ALA A 64 13.30 17.85 16.54
CA ALA A 64 13.16 19.24 16.09
C ALA A 64 11.73 19.65 15.69
N GLY A 65 10.71 18.99 16.25
CA GLY A 65 9.29 19.32 15.98
C GLY A 65 8.79 18.85 14.61
N ARG A 66 9.56 18.04 13.88
CA ARG A 66 9.09 17.47 12.61
C ARG A 66 7.93 16.51 12.85
N ARG A 67 6.87 16.60 12.04
CA ARG A 67 5.81 15.59 12.05
C ARG A 67 6.31 14.32 11.37
N ILE A 68 6.17 13.19 12.04
CA ILE A 68 6.58 11.87 11.52
C ILE A 68 5.41 10.89 11.61
N MET A 69 5.34 9.96 10.67
CA MET A 69 4.38 8.86 10.65
C MET A 69 5.11 7.61 10.18
N SER A 70 4.83 6.48 10.82
CA SER A 70 5.30 5.18 10.33
C SER A 70 4.31 4.63 9.32
N VAL A 71 4.83 4.15 8.19
CA VAL A 71 4.06 3.47 7.16
C VAL A 71 4.71 2.10 6.93
N TYR A 72 3.91 1.05 7.04
CA TYR A 72 4.37 -0.33 6.87
C TYR A 72 3.73 -0.93 5.62
N TRP A 73 4.52 -1.69 4.88
CA TRP A 73 4.08 -2.37 3.67
C TRP A 73 4.29 -3.88 3.83
N THR A 74 3.35 -4.64 3.28
CA THR A 74 3.48 -6.09 3.08
C THR A 74 3.13 -6.41 1.65
N TRP A 75 3.98 -7.20 1.01
CA TRP A 75 3.98 -7.47 -0.43
C TRP A 75 3.80 -8.95 -0.71
N ASP A 76 3.17 -9.24 -1.84
CA ASP A 76 3.03 -10.60 -2.34
C ASP A 76 4.30 -10.97 -3.12
N GLU A 77 5.20 -11.69 -2.47
CA GLU A 77 6.50 -12.07 -3.05
C GLU A 77 6.39 -12.99 -4.29
N ARG A 78 5.19 -13.49 -4.63
CA ARG A 78 4.97 -14.24 -5.87
C ARG A 78 5.00 -13.34 -7.11
N VAL A 79 4.71 -12.05 -6.94
CA VAL A 79 4.60 -11.06 -8.02
C VAL A 79 5.48 -9.82 -7.80
N GLU A 80 6.14 -9.74 -6.64
CA GLU A 80 6.89 -8.58 -6.17
C GLU A 80 8.22 -9.05 -5.56
N ASP A 81 9.28 -8.24 -5.67
CA ASP A 81 10.57 -8.53 -5.01
C ASP A 81 11.10 -7.30 -4.26
N GLY A 82 11.98 -7.54 -3.29
CA GLY A 82 12.50 -6.48 -2.43
C GLY A 82 13.15 -5.28 -3.16
N LEU A 83 13.63 -5.45 -4.40
CA LEU A 83 14.24 -4.36 -5.17
C LEU A 83 13.17 -3.42 -5.72
N TYR A 84 12.09 -3.95 -6.28
CA TYR A 84 10.99 -3.12 -6.80
C TYR A 84 10.24 -2.41 -5.66
N SER A 85 9.93 -3.11 -4.57
CA SER A 85 9.29 -2.48 -3.39
C SER A 85 10.17 -1.41 -2.76
N PHE A 86 11.50 -1.58 -2.75
CA PHE A 86 12.40 -0.52 -2.29
C PHE A 86 12.27 0.75 -3.13
N GLY A 87 12.31 0.62 -4.47
CA GLY A 87 12.12 1.76 -5.37
C GLY A 87 10.75 2.42 -5.19
N TYR A 88 9.70 1.62 -5.12
CA TYR A 88 8.33 2.10 -4.89
C TYR A 88 8.19 2.84 -3.56
N THR A 89 8.61 2.23 -2.45
CA THR A 89 8.43 2.79 -1.10
C THR A 89 9.24 4.07 -0.91
N ASN A 90 10.44 4.16 -1.49
CA ASN A 90 11.20 5.42 -1.52
C ASN A 90 10.50 6.49 -2.35
N GLY A 91 9.95 6.13 -3.50
CA GLY A 91 9.17 7.05 -4.33
C GLY A 91 7.93 7.59 -3.61
N VAL A 92 7.25 6.76 -2.83
CA VAL A 92 6.12 7.17 -1.97
C VAL A 92 6.61 8.08 -0.84
N LYS A 93 7.66 7.68 -0.11
CA LYS A 93 8.26 8.49 0.97
C LYS A 93 8.64 9.88 0.48
N LEU A 94 9.36 9.96 -0.64
CA LEU A 94 9.80 11.22 -1.24
C LEU A 94 8.61 12.15 -1.51
N ARG A 95 7.53 11.64 -2.09
CA ARG A 95 6.32 12.44 -2.40
C ARG A 95 5.53 12.84 -1.15
N LEU A 96 5.56 12.02 -0.10
CA LEU A 96 4.95 12.39 1.18
C LEU A 96 5.76 13.47 1.91
N GLU A 97 7.08 13.45 1.80
CA GLU A 97 7.97 14.43 2.42
C GLU A 97 8.13 15.71 1.59
N SER A 98 7.86 15.65 0.27
CA SER A 98 7.89 16.74 -0.70
C SER A 98 6.62 16.73 -1.58
N PRO A 99 5.46 17.17 -1.05
CA PRO A 99 4.17 17.06 -1.73
C PRO A 99 4.04 17.87 -3.03
N GLU A 100 4.87 18.88 -3.24
CA GLU A 100 4.98 19.61 -4.52
C GLU A 100 5.31 18.71 -5.71
N LEU A 101 5.96 17.57 -5.46
CA LEU A 101 6.26 16.56 -6.49
C LEU A 101 5.01 15.85 -7.02
N LEU A 102 3.87 15.93 -6.33
CA LEU A 102 2.61 15.38 -6.82
C LEU A 102 2.02 16.20 -7.97
N LEU A 103 2.47 17.45 -8.14
CA LEU A 103 2.05 18.34 -9.22
C LEU A 103 3.01 18.29 -10.43
N ALA A 104 4.18 17.67 -10.27
CA ALA A 104 5.17 17.53 -11.33
C ALA A 104 4.71 16.51 -12.38
N SER A 105 4.98 16.82 -13.64
CA SER A 105 4.77 15.91 -14.76
C SER A 105 5.74 14.72 -14.72
N PRO A 106 5.42 13.61 -15.40
CA PRO A 106 6.34 12.48 -15.51
C PRO A 106 7.73 12.84 -16.09
N ALA A 107 7.82 13.85 -16.95
CA ALA A 107 9.10 14.31 -17.49
C ALA A 107 9.94 15.01 -16.40
N GLU A 108 9.34 15.94 -15.67
CA GLU A 108 10.00 16.67 -14.56
C GLU A 108 10.44 15.74 -13.43
N LEU A 109 9.69 14.67 -13.17
CA LEU A 109 10.06 13.65 -12.19
C LEU A 109 11.25 12.81 -12.64
N ARG A 110 11.37 12.50 -13.94
CA ARG A 110 12.50 11.74 -14.48
C ARG A 110 13.80 12.52 -14.40
N GLU A 111 13.79 13.79 -14.75
CA GLU A 111 14.96 14.68 -14.64
C GLU A 111 15.48 14.82 -13.20
N ARG A 112 14.60 14.63 -12.20
CA ARG A 112 14.93 14.70 -10.78
C ARG A 112 15.25 13.35 -10.14
N ALA A 113 14.98 12.24 -10.82
CA ALA A 113 15.18 10.89 -10.33
C ALA A 113 16.60 10.35 -10.60
N ASP A 114 17.41 11.08 -11.39
CA ASP A 114 18.83 10.76 -11.67
C ASP A 114 19.79 11.29 -10.57
N ILE A 115 19.36 11.30 -9.30
CA ILE A 115 20.17 11.63 -8.11
C ILE A 115 20.21 10.44 -7.16
#